data_AF-A0A4Q2D5P8-F1
#
_entry.id   AF-A0A4Q2D5P8-F1
#
_cell.length_a   1.000
_cell.length_b   1.000
_cell.length_c   1.000
_cell.angle_alpha   90.00
_cell.angle_beta   90.00
_cell.angle_gamma   90.00
#
_symmetry.space_group_name_H-M   'P 1'
#
loop_
_entity.id
_entity.type
_entity.pdbx_description
1 polymer ?
#
loop_
_entity_poly.entity_id
_entity_poly.type
_entity_poly.pdbx_seq_one_letter_code
_entity_poly.pdbx_strand_id
1 'polypeptide(L)'
;MSTDSSPNGTTQGAKPRVEGVRWGGTVFFKVEDIIFEVPRYRFTEYSEVFADMFHMPQGAGGAEDVEGRHEDRPIVLEGYEAADFAAIIKVLYPTPKDTIAGSYTLTKDEWVGVLDLSTRWQMKITREHAIVKLSDLSLSPVEKVTLARAHKVAKWLKEGLNEIVTQEEALKPDELKAHLGLETAFRLMWIQIQSSKRPQVASNPRITLGSLGCCNGHPVFTSPKTCMHCTGVISIGDPEAMYVDLSCTGTYKYSNTGLKLGLPLVRFLDTLYDLLDYFKSSPK
;
A
#
# COMPACT_ATOMS: atom_id res chain seq x y z
N MET A 1 56.65 35.90 24.48
CA MET A 1 57.72 34.94 24.13
C MET A 1 58.12 34.29 25.43
N SER A 2 57.93 33.01 25.74
CA SER A 2 57.69 31.78 24.96
C SER A 2 57.05 30.78 25.95
N THR A 3 55.87 30.21 25.69
CA THR A 3 55.61 28.85 25.15
C THR A 3 56.43 27.70 25.76
N ASP A 4 55.74 26.86 26.55
CA ASP A 4 55.78 25.38 26.55
C ASP A 4 54.50 24.95 27.33
N SER A 5 53.45 24.28 26.81
CA SER A 5 53.32 23.08 25.97
C SER A 5 54.02 21.85 26.58
N SER A 6 53.41 20.71 26.92
CA SER A 6 52.04 20.18 26.86
C SER A 6 51.96 18.99 27.88
N PRO A 7 51.18 17.91 27.71
CA PRO A 7 49.97 17.65 28.50
C PRO A 7 50.01 16.28 29.23
N ASN A 8 49.09 16.03 30.16
CA ASN A 8 48.60 14.67 30.38
C ASN A 8 47.22 14.70 31.04
N GLY A 9 46.25 15.21 30.27
CA GLY A 9 44.84 14.93 30.50
C GLY A 9 44.52 13.58 29.87
N THR A 10 44.68 12.49 30.62
CA THR A 10 44.15 11.19 30.23
C THR A 10 42.64 11.23 30.44
N THR A 11 41.91 11.75 29.46
CA THR A 11 40.44 11.67 29.43
C THR A 11 40.07 10.21 29.24
N GLN A 12 39.85 9.50 30.35
CA GLN A 12 39.22 8.18 30.32
C GLN A 12 37.84 8.35 29.70
N GLY A 13 37.66 7.83 28.48
CA GLY A 13 36.36 7.80 27.81
C GLY A 13 35.34 7.13 28.73
N ALA A 14 34.32 7.89 29.13
CA ALA A 14 33.23 7.36 29.93
C ALA A 14 32.59 6.18 29.18
N LYS A 15 32.68 4.98 29.75
CA LYS A 15 32.00 3.81 29.18
C LYS A 15 30.50 4.11 29.12
N PRO A 16 29.83 3.88 27.97
CA PRO A 16 28.39 4.06 27.89
C PRO A 16 27.71 3.19 28.95
N ARG A 17 26.81 3.81 29.72
CA ARG A 17 26.04 3.12 30.75
C ARG A 17 25.12 2.13 30.04
N VAL A 18 25.39 0.84 30.19
CA VAL A 18 24.56 -0.24 29.63
C VAL A 18 23.36 -0.42 30.54
N GLU A 19 22.15 -0.17 30.03
CA GLU A 19 20.92 -0.49 30.73
C GLU A 19 20.68 -2.01 30.68
N GLY A 20 20.31 -2.61 31.81
CA GLY A 20 19.99 -4.03 31.87
C GLY A 20 18.68 -4.34 31.14
N VAL A 21 18.72 -5.28 30.19
CA VAL A 21 17.52 -5.75 29.47
C VAL A 21 16.60 -6.47 30.45
N ARG A 22 15.38 -5.97 30.63
CA ARG A 22 14.33 -6.63 31.43
C ARG A 22 13.24 -7.13 30.51
N TRP A 23 13.18 -8.46 30.33
CA TRP A 23 12.21 -9.15 29.49
C TRP A 23 10.76 -9.15 30.06
N GLY A 24 10.56 -8.60 31.26
CA GLY A 24 9.22 -8.41 31.82
C GLY A 24 8.48 -9.69 32.23
N GLY A 25 9.16 -10.84 32.26
CA GLY A 25 8.56 -12.15 32.56
C GLY A 25 7.88 -12.81 31.36
N THR A 26 7.26 -13.96 31.60
CA THR A 26 6.41 -14.67 30.64
C THR A 26 4.94 -14.34 30.86
N VAL A 27 4.14 -14.53 29.83
CA VAL A 27 2.69 -14.42 29.85
C VAL A 27 2.09 -15.62 29.13
N PHE A 28 1.00 -16.15 29.68
CA PHE A 28 0.24 -17.25 29.12
C PHE A 28 -1.03 -16.71 28.45
N PHE A 29 -1.19 -16.97 27.16
CA PHE A 29 -2.40 -16.66 26.41
C PHE A 29 -3.12 -17.94 26.01
N LYS A 30 -4.45 -17.97 26.12
CA LYS A 30 -5.28 -19.03 25.56
C LYS A 30 -6.00 -18.50 24.33
N VAL A 31 -5.75 -19.11 23.19
CA VAL A 31 -6.41 -18.81 21.91
C VAL A 31 -7.00 -20.10 21.39
N GLU A 32 -8.31 -20.12 21.15
CA GLU A 32 -9.05 -21.36 20.93
C GLU A 32 -8.76 -22.37 22.06
N ASP A 33 -8.29 -23.57 21.73
CA ASP A 33 -7.92 -24.62 22.69
C ASP A 33 -6.41 -24.72 22.96
N ILE A 34 -5.62 -23.73 22.52
CA ILE A 34 -4.15 -23.75 22.63
C ILE A 34 -3.68 -22.69 23.63
N ILE A 35 -2.78 -23.09 24.54
CA ILE A 35 -2.08 -22.18 25.44
C ILE A 35 -0.70 -21.86 24.87
N PHE A 36 -0.40 -20.57 24.79
CA PHE A 36 0.88 -20.03 24.34
C PHE A 36 1.60 -19.38 25.50
N GLU A 37 2.79 -19.88 25.83
CA GLU A 37 3.72 -19.22 26.73
C GLU A 37 4.70 -18.36 25.93
N VAL A 38 4.69 -17.05 26.15
CA VAL A 38 5.54 -16.10 25.42
C VAL A 38 6.12 -15.04 26.35
N PRO A 39 7.27 -14.43 26.00
CA PRO A 39 7.76 -13.28 26.76
C PRO A 39 6.74 -12.13 26.71
N ARG A 40 6.65 -11.36 27.80
CA ARG A 40 5.69 -10.26 27.90
C ARG A 40 6.16 -8.98 27.20
N TYR A 41 7.47 -8.73 27.18
CA TYR A 41 7.99 -7.40 26.84
C TYR A 41 7.61 -6.91 25.43
N ARG A 42 7.57 -7.75 24.37
CA ARG A 42 7.21 -7.28 23.02
C ARG A 42 5.75 -6.88 22.90
N PHE A 43 4.87 -7.54 23.64
CA PHE A 43 3.47 -7.16 23.69
C PHE A 43 3.34 -5.80 24.37
N THR A 44 4.02 -5.57 25.49
CA THR A 44 4.06 -4.26 26.16
C THR A 44 4.74 -3.16 25.32
N GLU A 45 5.82 -3.49 24.62
CA GLU A 45 6.62 -2.53 23.84
C GLU A 45 5.88 -2.09 22.58
N TYR A 46 5.24 -3.03 21.88
CA TYR A 46 4.66 -2.77 20.56
C TYR A 46 3.15 -2.57 20.58
N SER A 47 2.45 -2.85 21.67
CA SER A 47 1.01 -2.64 21.77
C SER A 47 0.63 -1.82 23.00
N GLU A 48 0.06 -0.64 22.74
CA GLU A 48 -0.54 0.21 23.79
C GLU A 48 -1.68 -0.55 24.50
N VAL A 49 -2.46 -1.35 23.76
CA VAL A 49 -3.55 -2.18 24.32
C VAL A 49 -3.02 -3.16 25.36
N PHE A 50 -1.97 -3.93 25.02
CA PHE A 50 -1.39 -4.86 25.97
C PHE A 50 -0.65 -4.14 27.09
N ALA A 51 0.07 -3.06 26.80
CA ALA A 51 0.72 -2.25 27.82
C ALA A 51 -0.28 -1.78 28.88
N ASP A 52 -1.40 -1.19 28.48
CA ASP A 52 -2.42 -0.70 29.40
C ASP A 52 -3.05 -1.85 30.20
N MET A 53 -3.44 -2.94 29.52
CA MET A 53 -4.00 -4.14 30.15
C MET A 53 -3.08 -4.68 31.25
N PHE A 54 -1.79 -4.67 30.97
CA PHE A 54 -0.72 -5.14 31.86
C PHE A 54 -0.43 -4.22 33.05
N HIS A 55 -0.81 -2.94 32.98
CA HIS A 55 -0.67 -1.96 34.06
C HIS A 55 -1.96 -1.77 34.88
N MET A 56 -3.09 -2.34 34.44
CA MET A 56 -4.35 -2.22 35.19
C MET A 56 -4.21 -2.81 36.61
N PRO A 57 -4.81 -2.16 37.64
CA PRO A 57 -4.83 -2.69 39.00
C PRO A 57 -5.47 -4.07 39.02
N GLN A 58 -4.76 -5.03 39.58
CA GLN A 58 -5.29 -6.37 39.84
C GLN A 58 -6.37 -6.26 40.91
N GLY A 59 -7.47 -7.01 40.78
CA GLY A 59 -8.52 -7.09 41.81
C GLY A 59 -7.97 -7.59 43.16
N ALA A 60 -8.80 -7.60 44.20
CA ALA A 60 -8.38 -7.88 45.59
C ALA A 60 -7.71 -9.25 45.86
N GLY A 61 -7.56 -10.10 44.85
CA GLY A 61 -6.73 -11.30 44.88
C GLY A 61 -5.25 -10.93 44.89
N GLY A 62 -4.43 -11.69 45.62
CA GLY A 62 -2.99 -11.44 45.71
C GLY A 62 -2.26 -11.55 44.36
N ALA A 63 -0.93 -11.43 44.39
CA ALA A 63 -0.08 -11.51 43.19
C ALA A 63 -0.18 -12.82 42.38
N GLU A 64 -0.77 -13.89 42.95
CA GLU A 64 -1.05 -15.17 42.28
C GLU A 64 -2.38 -15.19 41.51
N ASP A 65 -3.28 -14.24 41.80
CA ASP A 65 -4.63 -14.20 41.23
C ASP A 65 -4.68 -13.44 39.90
N VAL A 66 -3.52 -13.10 39.36
CA VAL A 66 -3.36 -12.31 38.14
C VAL A 66 -3.47 -13.20 36.89
N GLU A 67 -4.41 -12.86 36.02
CA GLU A 67 -4.57 -13.53 34.73
C GLU A 67 -3.30 -13.41 33.87
N GLY A 68 -2.93 -14.51 33.23
CA GLY A 68 -1.78 -14.62 32.33
C GLY A 68 -0.44 -14.88 33.01
N ARG A 69 -0.36 -15.00 34.35
CA ARG A 69 0.89 -15.37 35.05
C ARG A 69 1.15 -16.86 35.11
N HIS A 70 0.11 -17.68 35.01
CA HIS A 70 0.18 -19.13 35.14
C HIS A 70 -0.61 -19.80 34.01
N GLU A 71 -0.20 -21.01 33.63
CA GLU A 71 -0.88 -21.82 32.62
C GLU A 71 -2.34 -22.13 33.01
N ASP A 72 -2.61 -22.37 34.30
CA ASP A 72 -3.97 -22.66 34.82
C ASP A 72 -4.92 -21.45 34.76
N ARG A 73 -4.37 -20.25 34.56
CA ARG A 73 -5.14 -19.00 34.47
C ARG A 73 -4.57 -18.09 33.38
N PRO A 74 -4.66 -18.50 32.11
CA PRO A 74 -4.12 -17.74 30.98
C PRO A 74 -5.03 -16.55 30.65
N ILE A 75 -4.51 -15.56 29.92
CA ILE A 75 -5.34 -14.51 29.30
C ILE A 75 -6.10 -15.13 28.14
N VAL A 76 -7.43 -15.20 28.23
CA VAL A 76 -8.27 -15.80 27.19
C VAL A 76 -8.55 -14.76 26.09
N LEU A 77 -8.14 -15.06 24.86
CA LEU A 77 -8.36 -14.21 23.69
C LEU A 77 -9.49 -14.81 22.84
N GLU A 78 -10.73 -14.46 23.18
CA GLU A 78 -11.92 -14.92 22.43
C GLU A 78 -12.04 -14.23 21.06
N GLY A 79 -12.45 -15.00 20.05
CA GLY A 79 -12.68 -14.48 18.68
C GLY A 79 -11.41 -14.26 17.85
N TYR A 80 -10.30 -14.89 18.25
CA TYR A 80 -9.03 -14.92 17.52
C TYR A 80 -8.67 -16.36 17.16
N GLU A 81 -8.04 -16.55 16.00
CA GLU A 81 -7.57 -17.86 15.53
C GLU A 81 -6.17 -18.16 16.07
N ALA A 82 -5.92 -19.41 16.49
CA ALA A 82 -4.60 -19.78 17.03
C ALA A 82 -3.50 -19.73 15.96
N ALA A 83 -3.85 -19.96 14.68
CA ALA A 83 -2.92 -19.86 13.56
C ALA A 83 -2.38 -18.42 13.38
N ASP A 84 -3.27 -17.43 13.43
CA ASP A 84 -2.90 -16.01 13.36
C ASP A 84 -2.05 -15.61 14.56
N PHE A 85 -2.41 -16.11 15.76
CA PHE A 85 -1.66 -15.86 16.98
C PHE A 85 -0.23 -16.42 16.88
N ALA A 86 -0.08 -17.64 16.38
CA ALA A 86 1.22 -18.25 16.14
C ALA A 86 2.04 -17.44 15.12
N ALA A 87 1.40 -16.91 14.07
CA ALA A 87 2.07 -16.10 13.05
C ALA A 87 2.62 -14.79 13.63
N ILE A 88 1.84 -14.06 14.45
CA ILE A 88 2.33 -12.81 15.06
C ILE A 88 3.43 -13.05 16.10
N ILE A 89 3.41 -14.18 16.82
CA ILE A 89 4.52 -14.58 17.70
C ILE A 89 5.82 -14.71 16.90
N LYS A 90 5.81 -15.36 15.74
CA LYS A 90 7.02 -15.50 14.89
C LYS A 90 7.60 -14.15 14.49
N VAL A 91 6.75 -13.15 14.28
CA VAL A 91 7.17 -11.78 13.94
C VAL A 91 7.71 -11.02 15.15
N LEU A 92 7.08 -11.16 16.33
CA LEU A 92 7.54 -10.51 17.56
C LEU A 92 8.83 -11.14 18.12
N TYR A 93 8.99 -12.44 17.90
CA TYR A 93 10.07 -13.28 18.42
C TYR A 93 10.75 -14.07 17.30
N PRO A 94 11.48 -13.39 16.40
CA PRO A 94 12.17 -14.07 15.31
C PRO A 94 13.30 -14.95 15.83
N THR A 95 13.51 -16.10 15.19
CA THR A 95 14.64 -16.96 15.49
C THR A 95 15.95 -16.39 14.91
N PRO A 96 17.13 -16.86 15.36
CA PRO A 96 18.39 -16.51 14.71
C PRO A 96 18.40 -16.81 13.20
N LYS A 97 17.68 -17.83 12.74
CA LYS A 97 17.59 -18.14 11.31
C LYS A 97 16.84 -17.04 10.55
N ASP A 98 15.72 -16.57 11.08
CA ASP A 98 14.91 -15.51 10.46
C ASP A 98 15.69 -14.19 10.40
N THR A 99 16.39 -13.86 11.49
CA THR A 99 17.18 -12.61 11.58
C THR A 99 18.43 -12.64 10.71
N ILE A 100 19.20 -13.74 10.69
CA ILE A 100 20.41 -13.87 9.87
C ILE A 100 20.08 -13.92 8.38
N ALA A 101 19.02 -14.64 7.99
CA ALA A 101 18.59 -14.68 6.60
C ALA A 101 17.94 -13.38 6.13
N GLY A 102 17.57 -12.48 7.05
CA GLY A 102 16.88 -11.22 6.75
C GLY A 102 15.47 -11.41 6.16
N SER A 103 14.90 -12.61 6.29
CA SER A 103 13.59 -12.95 5.76
C SER A 103 12.84 -13.88 6.71
N TYR A 104 11.55 -13.62 6.87
CA TYR A 104 10.65 -14.51 7.61
C TYR A 104 10.07 -15.55 6.65
N THR A 105 10.05 -16.81 7.06
CA THR A 105 9.32 -17.86 6.34
C THR A 105 7.86 -17.89 6.80
N LEU A 106 7.08 -16.85 6.44
CA LEU A 106 5.64 -16.79 6.64
C LEU A 106 4.92 -16.88 5.30
N THR A 107 3.84 -17.64 5.27
CA THR A 107 2.90 -17.73 4.14
C THR A 107 2.06 -16.45 4.02
N LYS A 108 1.37 -16.30 2.88
CA LYS A 108 0.46 -15.17 2.66
C LYS A 108 -0.62 -15.09 3.76
N ASP A 109 -1.25 -16.21 4.08
CA ASP A 109 -2.33 -16.25 5.06
C ASP A 109 -1.83 -15.93 6.47
N GLU A 110 -0.64 -16.43 6.84
CA GLU A 110 0.02 -16.02 8.09
C GLU A 110 0.29 -14.51 8.14
N TRP A 111 0.74 -13.90 7.04
CA TRP A 111 0.91 -12.45 6.99
C TRP A 111 -0.40 -11.66 7.08
N VAL A 112 -1.50 -12.20 6.53
CA VAL A 112 -2.85 -11.63 6.70
C VAL A 112 -3.27 -11.70 8.18
N GLY A 113 -3.03 -12.82 8.85
CA GLY A 113 -3.26 -12.97 10.29
C GLY A 113 -2.45 -11.97 11.12
N VAL A 114 -1.15 -11.83 10.81
CA VAL A 114 -0.29 -10.79 11.43
C VAL A 114 -0.88 -9.39 11.21
N LEU A 115 -1.34 -9.08 10.00
CA LEU A 115 -1.95 -7.78 9.69
C LEU A 115 -3.24 -7.54 10.50
N ASP A 116 -4.10 -8.55 10.64
CA ASP A 116 -5.34 -8.42 11.40
C ASP A 116 -5.07 -8.18 12.89
N LEU A 117 -4.27 -9.06 13.51
CA LEU A 117 -3.94 -8.97 14.93
C LEU A 117 -3.19 -7.68 15.26
N SER A 118 -2.19 -7.32 14.46
CA SER A 118 -1.43 -6.07 14.67
C SER A 118 -2.30 -4.82 14.50
N THR A 119 -3.33 -4.87 13.63
CA THR A 119 -4.30 -3.78 13.50
C THR A 119 -5.20 -3.69 14.73
N ARG A 120 -5.76 -4.82 15.19
CA ARG A 120 -6.68 -4.86 16.35
C ARG A 120 -5.99 -4.48 17.66
N TRP A 121 -4.76 -4.93 17.86
CA TRP A 121 -3.98 -4.63 19.06
C TRP A 121 -3.12 -3.37 18.93
N GLN A 122 -3.34 -2.58 17.88
CA GLN A 122 -2.69 -1.30 17.66
C GLN A 122 -1.15 -1.37 17.63
N MET A 123 -0.61 -2.48 17.12
CA MET A 123 0.82 -2.69 16.94
C MET A 123 1.31 -1.99 15.66
N LYS A 124 1.50 -0.67 15.73
CA LYS A 124 1.79 0.19 14.57
C LYS A 124 2.97 -0.30 13.73
N ILE A 125 4.10 -0.59 14.36
CA ILE A 125 5.34 -1.04 13.68
C ILE A 125 5.13 -2.41 13.02
N THR A 126 4.52 -3.36 13.74
CA THR A 126 4.23 -4.72 13.23
C THR A 126 3.25 -4.66 12.05
N ARG A 127 2.23 -3.80 12.15
CA ARG A 127 1.23 -3.57 11.11
C ARG A 127 1.89 -3.03 9.83
N GLU A 128 2.74 -2.01 9.96
CA GLU A 128 3.48 -1.46 8.82
C GLU A 128 4.36 -2.51 8.16
N HIS A 129 5.03 -3.35 8.96
CA HIS A 129 5.86 -4.43 8.44
C HIS A 129 5.04 -5.47 7.66
N ALA A 130 3.89 -5.89 8.18
CA ALA A 130 2.98 -6.81 7.49
C ALA A 130 2.46 -6.22 6.17
N ILE A 131 2.13 -4.93 6.12
CA ILE A 131 1.71 -4.26 4.88
C ILE A 131 2.84 -4.29 3.83
N VAL A 132 4.08 -4.02 4.22
CA VAL A 132 5.22 -4.11 3.29
C VAL A 132 5.36 -5.53 2.75
N LYS A 133 5.37 -6.53 3.64
CA LYS A 133 5.53 -7.94 3.24
C LYS A 133 4.39 -8.45 2.37
N LEU A 134 3.14 -8.11 2.68
CA LEU A 134 2.00 -8.44 1.83
C LEU A 134 2.02 -7.71 0.49
N SER A 135 2.59 -6.50 0.42
CA SER A 135 2.76 -5.78 -0.86
C SER A 135 3.83 -6.40 -1.75
N ASP A 136 4.86 -7.01 -1.14
CA ASP A 136 5.90 -7.77 -1.85
C ASP A 136 5.34 -9.11 -2.38
N LEU A 137 4.27 -9.62 -1.77
CA LEU A 137 3.51 -10.77 -2.26
C LEU A 137 2.55 -10.34 -3.38
N SER A 138 2.38 -11.19 -4.39
CA SER A 138 1.45 -10.93 -5.51
C SER A 138 -0.01 -11.09 -5.07
N LEU A 139 -0.60 -10.04 -4.52
CA LEU A 139 -2.03 -9.99 -4.22
C LEU A 139 -2.84 -9.75 -5.50
N SER A 140 -3.92 -10.51 -5.68
CA SER A 140 -4.89 -10.27 -6.74
C SER A 140 -5.60 -8.92 -6.54
N PRO A 141 -6.18 -8.33 -7.60
CA PRO A 141 -6.89 -7.05 -7.49
C PRO A 141 -8.04 -7.08 -6.47
N VAL A 142 -8.77 -8.20 -6.38
CA VAL A 142 -9.87 -8.39 -5.42
C VAL A 142 -9.33 -8.49 -4.00
N GLU A 143 -8.28 -9.28 -3.76
CA GLU A 143 -7.63 -9.39 -2.44
C GLU A 143 -7.13 -8.03 -1.95
N LYS A 144 -6.50 -7.23 -2.84
CA LYS A 144 -6.07 -5.87 -2.50
C LYS A 144 -7.23 -5.03 -1.99
N VAL A 145 -8.38 -5.03 -2.67
CA VAL A 145 -9.55 -4.25 -2.24
C VAL A 145 -10.13 -4.78 -0.93
N THR A 146 -10.26 -6.09 -0.77
CA THR A 146 -10.81 -6.72 0.44
C THR A 146 -9.94 -6.42 1.65
N LEU A 147 -8.63 -6.69 1.58
CA LEU A 147 -7.68 -6.42 2.66
C LEU A 147 -7.55 -4.91 2.94
N ALA A 148 -7.57 -4.08 1.89
CA ALA A 148 -7.52 -2.64 2.06
C ALA A 148 -8.69 -2.08 2.87
N ARG A 149 -9.90 -2.61 2.65
CA ARG A 149 -11.08 -2.21 3.42
C ARG A 149 -11.01 -2.72 4.85
N ALA A 150 -10.70 -4.00 5.03
CA ALA A 150 -10.62 -4.63 6.35
C ALA A 150 -9.58 -3.93 7.26
N HIS A 151 -8.42 -3.58 6.71
CA HIS A 151 -7.29 -3.05 7.48
C HIS A 151 -7.00 -1.56 7.21
N LYS A 152 -7.86 -0.87 6.45
CA LYS A 152 -7.73 0.57 6.11
C LYS A 152 -6.40 0.93 5.43
N VAL A 153 -6.04 0.20 4.37
CA VAL A 153 -4.81 0.42 3.58
C VAL A 153 -5.14 1.11 2.25
N ALA A 154 -5.15 2.45 2.25
CA ALA A 154 -5.61 3.24 1.10
C ALA A 154 -4.84 2.97 -0.22
N LYS A 155 -3.54 2.66 -0.12
CA LYS A 155 -2.70 2.32 -1.29
C LYS A 155 -3.25 1.09 -2.03
N TRP A 156 -3.47 -0.01 -1.31
CA TRP A 156 -4.04 -1.24 -1.87
C TRP A 156 -5.44 -1.04 -2.42
N LEU A 157 -6.27 -0.21 -1.77
CA LEU A 157 -7.60 0.10 -2.28
C LEU A 157 -7.52 0.75 -3.67
N LYS A 158 -6.65 1.75 -3.82
CA LYS A 158 -6.45 2.44 -5.09
C LYS A 158 -5.89 1.51 -6.17
N GLU A 159 -4.87 0.73 -5.83
CA GLU A 159 -4.23 -0.22 -6.76
C GLU A 159 -5.21 -1.30 -7.23
N GLY A 160 -5.90 -1.96 -6.29
CA GLY A 160 -6.87 -3.01 -6.62
C GLY A 160 -8.05 -2.50 -7.45
N LEU A 161 -8.64 -1.35 -7.11
CA LEU A 161 -9.73 -0.77 -7.91
C LEU A 161 -9.26 -0.40 -9.33
N ASN A 162 -8.07 0.17 -9.46
CA ASN A 162 -7.51 0.52 -10.77
C ASN A 162 -7.29 -0.74 -11.62
N GLU A 163 -6.64 -1.77 -11.05
CA GLU A 163 -6.39 -3.04 -11.72
C GLU A 163 -7.68 -3.69 -12.22
N ILE A 164 -8.72 -3.75 -11.37
CA ILE A 164 -10.05 -4.29 -11.75
C ILE A 164 -10.63 -3.55 -12.95
N VAL A 165 -10.59 -2.21 -12.96
CA VAL A 165 -11.18 -1.42 -14.05
C VAL A 165 -10.38 -1.54 -15.35
N THR A 166 -9.06 -1.63 -15.26
CA THR A 166 -8.17 -1.67 -16.43
C THR A 166 -8.06 -3.06 -17.07
N GLN A 167 -8.59 -4.10 -16.42
CA GLN A 167 -8.51 -5.47 -16.91
C GLN A 167 -9.30 -5.64 -18.22
N GLU A 168 -8.68 -6.28 -19.22
CA GLU A 168 -9.31 -6.52 -20.54
C GLU A 168 -10.51 -7.48 -20.44
N GLU A 169 -10.38 -8.52 -19.61
CA GLU A 169 -11.46 -9.45 -19.31
C GLU A 169 -12.14 -9.05 -18.01
N ALA A 170 -13.44 -8.74 -18.09
CA ALA A 170 -14.22 -8.37 -16.91
C ALA A 170 -14.33 -9.55 -15.94
N LEU A 171 -14.05 -9.28 -14.66
CA LEU A 171 -14.30 -10.24 -13.59
C LEU A 171 -15.78 -10.64 -13.57
N LYS A 172 -16.05 -11.89 -13.17
CA LYS A 172 -17.43 -12.39 -13.11
C LYS A 172 -18.25 -11.54 -12.14
N PRO A 173 -19.46 -11.09 -12.52
CA PRO A 173 -20.29 -10.25 -11.65
C PRO A 173 -20.55 -10.86 -10.26
N ASP A 174 -20.70 -12.19 -10.19
CA ASP A 174 -20.94 -12.91 -8.94
C ASP A 174 -19.74 -12.86 -7.99
N GLU A 175 -18.52 -12.90 -8.52
CA GLU A 175 -17.28 -12.82 -7.74
C GLU A 175 -17.07 -11.41 -7.17
N LEU A 176 -17.24 -10.39 -8.02
CA LEU A 176 -17.22 -8.99 -7.59
C LEU A 176 -18.29 -8.71 -6.53
N LYS A 177 -19.50 -9.23 -6.72
CA LYS A 177 -20.60 -9.08 -5.75
C LYS A 177 -20.27 -9.76 -4.42
N ALA A 178 -19.74 -10.98 -4.45
CA ALA A 178 -19.40 -11.74 -3.25
C ALA A 178 -18.33 -11.04 -2.40
N HIS A 179 -17.31 -10.45 -3.03
CA HIS A 179 -16.19 -9.85 -2.32
C HIS A 179 -16.35 -8.35 -2.01
N LEU A 180 -17.02 -7.60 -2.89
CA LEU A 180 -17.06 -6.13 -2.81
C LEU A 180 -18.44 -5.56 -2.50
N GLY A 181 -19.47 -6.40 -2.54
CA GLY A 181 -20.86 -6.00 -2.44
C GLY A 181 -21.45 -5.55 -3.78
N LEU A 182 -22.78 -5.65 -3.89
CA LEU A 182 -23.54 -5.39 -5.11
C LEU A 182 -23.28 -3.97 -5.67
N GLU A 183 -23.32 -2.96 -4.80
CA GLU A 183 -23.16 -1.56 -5.23
C GLU A 183 -21.76 -1.28 -5.79
N THR A 184 -20.71 -1.75 -5.10
CA THR A 184 -19.33 -1.60 -5.60
C THR A 184 -19.18 -2.30 -6.94
N ALA A 185 -19.69 -3.54 -7.05
CA ALA A 185 -19.59 -4.33 -8.28
C ALA A 185 -20.24 -3.59 -9.46
N PHE A 186 -21.46 -3.08 -9.30
CA PHE A 186 -22.13 -2.31 -10.35
C PHE A 186 -21.38 -1.05 -10.76
N ARG A 187 -20.85 -0.29 -9.79
CA ARG A 187 -20.06 0.92 -10.08
C ARG A 187 -18.79 0.59 -10.85
N LEU A 188 -18.06 -0.46 -10.44
CA LEU A 188 -16.85 -0.91 -11.12
C LEU A 188 -17.14 -1.38 -12.54
N MET A 189 -18.16 -2.22 -12.73
CA MET A 189 -18.59 -2.68 -14.05
C MET A 189 -19.02 -1.51 -14.95
N TRP A 190 -19.77 -0.55 -14.41
CA TRP A 190 -20.14 0.65 -15.15
C TRP A 190 -18.90 1.42 -15.62
N ILE A 191 -17.95 1.68 -14.73
CA ILE A 191 -16.70 2.39 -15.07
C ILE A 191 -15.91 1.62 -16.12
N GLN A 192 -15.80 0.29 -15.99
CA GLN A 192 -15.12 -0.56 -16.98
C GLN A 192 -15.79 -0.45 -18.36
N ILE A 193 -17.11 -0.57 -18.44
CA ILE A 193 -17.87 -0.42 -19.69
C ILE A 193 -17.64 0.96 -20.32
N GLN A 194 -17.65 2.05 -19.54
CA GLN A 194 -17.38 3.39 -20.04
C GLN A 194 -15.93 3.52 -20.54
N SER A 195 -15.00 2.84 -19.88
CA SER A 195 -13.58 2.82 -20.24
C SER A 195 -13.35 2.05 -21.54
N SER A 196 -14.04 0.93 -21.74
CA SER A 196 -14.00 0.12 -22.99
C SER A 196 -14.71 0.80 -24.17
N LYS A 197 -15.74 1.62 -23.91
CA LYS A 197 -16.45 2.41 -24.95
C LYS A 197 -15.69 3.66 -25.36
N ARG A 198 -14.69 4.07 -24.58
CA ARG A 198 -13.78 5.14 -25.00
C ARG A 198 -13.01 4.60 -26.20
N PRO A 199 -12.94 5.32 -27.33
CA PRO A 199 -11.94 5.01 -28.33
C PRO A 199 -10.62 4.99 -27.57
N GLN A 200 -9.95 3.84 -27.52
CA GLN A 200 -8.50 3.81 -27.41
C GLN A 200 -8.06 4.85 -28.44
N VAL A 201 -7.68 6.04 -27.98
CA VAL A 201 -7.04 7.01 -28.86
C VAL A 201 -5.84 6.21 -29.33
N ALA A 202 -5.90 5.76 -30.59
CA ALA A 202 -4.82 5.02 -31.20
C ALA A 202 -3.55 5.75 -30.79
N SER A 203 -2.66 5.02 -30.13
CA SER A 203 -1.36 5.52 -29.71
C SER A 203 -0.80 6.32 -30.88
N ASN A 204 -0.75 7.65 -30.68
CA ASN A 204 -0.50 8.71 -31.64
C ASN A 204 -1.67 9.05 -32.59
N PRO A 205 -2.28 10.26 -32.47
CA PRO A 205 -2.96 10.84 -33.62
C PRO A 205 -1.95 10.91 -34.76
N ARG A 206 -2.26 10.32 -35.93
CA ARG A 206 -1.44 10.42 -37.13
C ARG A 206 -1.47 11.87 -37.62
N ILE A 207 -0.58 12.71 -37.09
CA ILE A 207 -0.40 14.09 -37.52
C ILE A 207 0.49 14.05 -38.76
N THR A 208 -0.11 14.33 -39.91
CA THR A 208 0.63 14.52 -41.16
C THR A 208 0.68 16.01 -41.48
N LEU A 209 1.57 16.42 -42.39
CA LEU A 209 1.64 17.80 -42.87
C LEU A 209 0.28 18.27 -43.44
N GLY A 210 -0.44 17.35 -44.10
CA GLY A 210 -1.76 17.59 -44.69
C GLY A 210 -2.89 17.70 -43.67
N SER A 211 -2.69 17.23 -42.44
CA SER A 211 -3.65 17.39 -41.33
C SER A 211 -3.62 18.79 -40.71
N LEU A 212 -2.68 19.66 -41.12
CA LEU A 212 -2.54 21.02 -40.59
C LEU A 212 -3.31 22.03 -41.46
N GLY A 213 -4.32 22.66 -40.89
CA GLY A 213 -5.17 23.66 -41.53
C GLY A 213 -5.33 24.93 -40.70
N CYS A 214 -5.67 26.05 -41.34
CA CYS A 214 -6.02 27.29 -40.64
C CYS A 214 -7.47 27.26 -40.12
N CYS A 215 -7.87 28.26 -39.32
CA CYS A 215 -9.22 28.35 -38.76
C CYS A 215 -10.35 28.45 -39.80
N ASN A 216 -10.03 28.78 -41.04
CA ASN A 216 -10.96 28.84 -42.17
C ASN A 216 -10.98 27.53 -42.99
N GLY A 217 -10.32 26.46 -42.53
CA GLY A 217 -10.32 25.15 -43.19
C GLY A 217 -9.37 25.01 -44.38
N HIS A 218 -8.52 25.99 -44.65
CA HIS A 218 -7.52 25.89 -45.71
C HIS A 218 -6.29 25.10 -45.23
N PRO A 219 -5.72 24.21 -46.07
CA PRO A 219 -4.49 23.50 -45.74
C PRO A 219 -3.33 24.50 -45.60
N VAL A 220 -2.55 24.37 -44.53
CA VAL A 220 -1.34 25.18 -44.31
C VAL A 220 -0.22 24.71 -45.23
N PHE A 221 -0.19 23.40 -45.52
CA PHE A 221 0.79 22.80 -46.40
C PHE A 221 0.14 22.02 -47.53
N THR A 222 0.52 22.37 -48.75
CA THR A 222 0.05 21.72 -49.99
C THR A 222 1.19 21.08 -50.78
N SER A 223 2.42 21.12 -50.25
CA SER A 223 3.61 20.52 -50.82
C SER A 223 4.51 19.90 -49.73
N PRO A 224 5.30 18.86 -50.05
CA PRO A 224 6.29 18.30 -49.12
C PRO A 224 7.27 19.36 -48.61
N LYS A 225 7.82 19.12 -47.41
CA LYS A 225 8.80 20.03 -46.78
C LYS A 225 10.08 19.29 -46.45
N THR A 226 11.19 20.02 -46.47
CA THR A 226 12.50 19.45 -46.15
C THR A 226 12.86 19.78 -44.70
N CYS A 227 13.28 18.78 -43.93
CA CYS A 227 13.78 18.99 -42.59
C CYS A 227 15.05 19.83 -42.62
N MET A 228 15.08 20.92 -41.85
CA MET A 228 16.22 21.84 -41.83
C MET A 228 17.48 21.23 -41.20
N HIS A 229 17.35 20.14 -40.45
CA HIS A 229 18.47 19.51 -39.76
C HIS A 229 19.04 18.30 -40.52
N CYS A 230 18.18 17.37 -40.96
CA CYS A 230 18.63 16.13 -41.61
C CYS A 230 18.40 16.10 -43.13
N THR A 231 17.90 17.19 -43.71
CA THR A 231 17.55 17.34 -45.13
C THR A 231 16.55 16.30 -45.69
N GLY A 232 15.96 15.47 -44.83
CA GLY A 232 14.92 14.51 -45.20
C GLY A 232 13.64 15.19 -45.68
N VAL A 233 12.97 14.57 -46.66
CA VAL A 233 11.70 15.06 -47.21
C VAL A 233 10.54 14.52 -46.37
N ILE A 234 9.78 15.44 -45.78
CA ILE A 234 8.52 15.19 -45.07
C ILE A 234 7.39 15.26 -46.09
N SER A 235 6.85 14.11 -46.46
CA SER A 235 5.74 14.02 -47.41
C SER A 235 4.40 14.42 -46.75
N ILE A 236 3.47 14.98 -47.53
CA ILE A 236 2.23 15.58 -46.97
C ILE A 236 1.40 14.59 -46.16
N GLY A 237 1.32 13.34 -46.63
CA GLY A 237 0.51 12.28 -46.03
C GLY A 237 1.31 11.24 -45.24
N ASP A 238 2.59 11.49 -44.96
CA ASP A 238 3.43 10.53 -44.24
C ASP A 238 3.15 10.60 -42.72
N PRO A 239 2.58 9.54 -42.12
CA PRO A 239 2.21 9.54 -40.71
C PRO A 239 3.40 9.33 -39.75
N GLU A 240 4.56 8.90 -40.24
CA GLU A 240 5.74 8.61 -39.41
C GLU A 240 6.80 9.73 -39.47
N ALA A 241 6.63 10.70 -40.37
CA ALA A 241 7.59 11.77 -40.57
C ALA A 241 7.52 12.89 -39.51
N MET A 242 6.50 12.89 -38.65
CA MET A 242 6.29 13.91 -37.61
C MET A 242 5.93 13.24 -36.28
N TYR A 243 6.58 13.68 -35.21
CA TYR A 243 6.22 13.29 -33.84
C TYR A 243 5.97 14.55 -32.99
N VAL A 244 5.09 14.45 -32.01
CA VAL A 244 4.87 15.49 -31.00
C VAL A 244 5.52 15.02 -29.71
N ASP A 245 6.58 15.71 -29.28
CA ASP A 245 7.14 15.48 -27.96
C ASP A 245 6.26 16.14 -26.89
N LEU A 246 5.72 15.33 -25.98
CA LEU A 246 4.80 15.74 -24.92
C LEU A 246 5.53 15.97 -23.57
N SER A 247 6.86 16.07 -23.57
CA SER A 247 7.70 16.23 -22.37
C SER A 247 7.51 17.54 -21.60
N CYS A 248 6.77 18.53 -22.12
CA CYS A 248 6.42 19.75 -21.40
C CYS A 248 5.06 19.64 -20.68
N THR A 249 5.10 19.59 -19.35
CA THR A 249 3.94 19.79 -18.48
C THR A 249 3.36 21.19 -18.68
N GLY A 250 2.33 21.32 -19.50
CA GLY A 250 1.60 22.55 -19.71
C GLY A 250 0.36 22.31 -20.57
N THR A 251 -0.80 22.68 -20.05
CA THR A 251 -2.09 22.58 -20.76
C THR A 251 -2.06 23.42 -22.05
N TYR A 252 -2.25 22.80 -23.20
CA TYR A 252 -2.53 23.54 -24.44
C TYR A 252 -3.94 23.22 -24.93
N LYS A 253 -4.79 24.25 -24.86
CA LYS A 253 -6.01 24.39 -25.66
C LYS A 253 -5.72 25.46 -26.71
N TYR A 254 -6.05 25.20 -27.97
CA TYR A 254 -6.47 26.29 -28.86
C TYR A 254 -7.78 25.89 -29.54
N SER A 255 -8.88 26.44 -29.01
CA SER A 255 -10.23 26.36 -29.57
C SER A 255 -10.33 27.31 -30.80
N ASN A 256 -11.42 27.37 -31.57
CA ASN A 256 -12.81 27.18 -31.13
C ASN A 256 -13.31 25.74 -31.08
N THR A 257 -12.64 24.83 -31.79
CA THR A 257 -12.65 23.36 -31.56
C THR A 257 -11.33 22.69 -31.97
N GLY A 258 -10.24 23.47 -32.04
CA GLY A 258 -8.89 22.96 -32.28
C GLY A 258 -8.30 22.21 -31.07
N LEU A 259 -7.20 21.51 -31.36
CA LEU A 259 -6.59 20.39 -30.60
C LEU A 259 -6.86 20.37 -29.09
N LYS A 260 -7.62 19.35 -28.67
CA LYS A 260 -7.65 18.88 -27.29
C LYS A 260 -6.65 17.73 -27.14
N LEU A 261 -5.44 18.04 -26.70
CA LEU A 261 -4.59 17.08 -25.99
C LEU A 261 -5.07 17.02 -24.54
N GLY A 262 -6.29 16.52 -24.36
CA GLY A 262 -6.87 16.25 -23.06
C GLY A 262 -6.54 14.83 -22.68
N LEU A 263 -5.44 14.62 -21.96
CA LEU A 263 -5.21 13.37 -21.23
C LEU A 263 -6.44 13.10 -20.36
N PRO A 264 -7.17 12.01 -20.60
CA PRO A 264 -8.47 11.84 -19.97
C PRO A 264 -8.36 11.01 -18.68
N LEU A 265 -7.20 11.09 -18.02
CA LEU A 265 -6.91 10.52 -16.71
C LEU A 265 -7.55 11.32 -15.56
N VAL A 266 -7.85 12.61 -15.77
CA VAL A 266 -8.33 13.49 -14.70
C VAL A 266 -9.71 13.08 -14.18
N ARG A 267 -10.67 12.74 -15.07
CA ARG A 267 -12.02 12.31 -14.64
C ARG A 267 -12.05 10.90 -14.05
N PHE A 268 -11.10 10.05 -14.44
CA PHE A 268 -10.96 8.72 -13.85
C PHE A 268 -10.53 8.85 -12.37
N LEU A 269 -9.57 9.74 -12.11
CA LEU A 269 -9.12 10.05 -10.75
C LEU A 269 -10.22 10.73 -9.93
N ASP A 270 -11.00 11.66 -10.48
CA ASP A 270 -12.11 12.30 -9.75
C ASP A 270 -13.18 11.27 -9.31
N THR A 271 -13.56 10.36 -10.22
CA THR A 271 -14.53 9.29 -9.91
C THR A 271 -13.95 8.28 -8.90
N LEU A 272 -12.64 8.02 -8.98
CA LEU A 272 -11.92 7.21 -7.99
C LEU A 272 -11.82 7.92 -6.64
N TYR A 273 -11.63 9.24 -6.61
CA TYR A 273 -11.60 10.03 -5.38
C TYR A 273 -12.97 10.03 -4.70
N ASP A 274 -14.06 10.21 -5.45
CA ASP A 274 -15.42 10.10 -4.94
C ASP A 274 -15.72 8.68 -4.40
N LEU A 275 -15.20 7.64 -5.08
CA LEU A 275 -15.26 6.26 -4.59
C LEU A 275 -14.40 6.06 -3.33
N LEU A 276 -13.19 6.60 -3.29
CA LEU A 276 -12.28 6.51 -2.14
C LEU A 276 -12.85 7.22 -0.91
N ASP A 277 -13.50 8.37 -1.07
CA ASP A 277 -14.14 9.10 0.02
C ASP A 277 -15.47 8.45 0.45
N TYR A 278 -16.21 7.84 -0.47
CA TYR A 278 -17.33 6.96 -0.14
C TYR A 278 -16.87 5.71 0.65
N PHE A 279 -15.73 5.12 0.29
CA PHE A 279 -15.19 3.94 1.01
C PHE A 279 -14.55 4.27 2.34
N LYS A 280 -14.06 5.51 2.55
CA LYS A 280 -13.66 5.97 3.89
C LYS A 280 -14.85 6.19 4.83
N SER A 281 -16.04 6.46 4.28
CA SER A 281 -17.23 6.87 5.04
C SER A 281 -18.26 5.77 5.26
N SER A 282 -18.20 4.65 4.54
CA SER A 282 -19.11 3.52 4.73
C SER A 282 -18.79 2.76 6.05
N PRO A 283 -19.69 2.74 7.05
CA PRO A 283 -19.56 1.84 8.19
C PRO A 283 -19.86 0.40 7.76
N LYS A 284 -19.26 -0.55 8.50
CA LYS A 284 -19.40 -2.00 8.34
C LYS A 284 -20.80 -2.48 7.95
#